data_AF-X0YHP2-F1
#
_entry.id   AF-X0YHP2-F1
#
_cell.length_a   1.000
_cell.length_b   1.000
_cell.length_c   1.000
_cell.angle_alpha   90.00
_cell.angle_beta   90.00
_cell.angle_gamma   90.00
#
_symmetry.space_group_name_H-M   'P 1'
#
loop_
_entity.id
_entity.type
_entity.pdbx_description
1 polymer ?
#
loop_
_entity_poly.entity_id
_entity_poly.type
_entity_poly.pdbx_seq_one_letter_code
_entity_poly.pdbx_strand_id
1 'polypeptide(L)' 'ALLQFLPGPPLTPDAIDFITMDGLADSSELIETLGLRLTPLREGLGTYLVL' A
#
# COMPACT_ATOMS: atom_id res chain seq x y z
N ALA A 1 31.18 -2.64 17.06
CA ALA A 1 30.28 -1.52 16.68
C ALA A 1 30.12 -1.35 15.15
N LEU A 2 30.14 -2.44 14.35
CA LEU A 2 29.96 -2.37 12.88
C LEU A 2 28.55 -2.81 12.41
N LEU A 3 27.83 -3.58 13.22
CA LEU A 3 26.49 -4.09 12.91
C LEU A 3 25.43 -2.97 12.71
N GLN A 4 25.65 -1.79 13.31
CA GLN A 4 24.76 -0.63 13.17
C GLN A 4 24.73 -0.02 11.75
N PHE A 5 25.69 -0.38 10.90
CA PHE A 5 25.78 0.09 9.51
C PHE A 5 25.21 -0.91 8.50
N LEU A 6 24.83 -2.10 8.95
CA LEU A 6 24.12 -3.04 8.08
C LEU A 6 22.69 -2.51 7.88
N PRO A 7 22.16 -2.55 6.64
CA PRO A 7 20.77 -2.22 6.41
C PRO A 7 19.90 -3.15 7.27
N GLY A 8 18.95 -2.54 7.97
CA GLY A 8 17.94 -3.28 8.71
C GLY A 8 17.09 -4.13 7.77
N PRO A 9 16.23 -5.02 8.34
CA PRO A 9 15.27 -5.73 7.54
C PRO A 9 14.40 -4.74 6.73
N PRO A 10 14.05 -5.05 5.47
CA PRO A 10 13.32 -4.14 4.59
C PRO A 10 11.90 -3.84 5.09
N LEU A 11 11.38 -4.69 5.99
CA LEU A 11 10.07 -4.54 6.62
C LEU A 11 10.22 -4.70 8.13
N THR A 12 9.44 -3.92 8.87
CA THR A 12 9.26 -4.10 10.32
C THR A 12 8.24 -5.21 10.60
N PRO A 13 8.25 -5.84 11.79
CA PRO A 13 7.21 -6.78 12.18
C PRO A 13 5.79 -6.20 12.02
N ASP A 14 5.57 -4.97 12.50
CA ASP A 14 4.28 -4.28 12.36
C ASP A 14 3.84 -4.09 10.89
N ALA A 15 4.79 -3.91 9.97
CA ALA A 15 4.48 -3.80 8.54
C ALA A 15 4.04 -5.15 7.95
N ILE A 16 4.59 -6.27 8.45
CA ILE A 16 4.16 -7.61 8.07
C ILE A 16 2.74 -7.87 8.59
N ASP A 17 2.49 -7.54 9.85
CA ASP A 17 1.16 -7.69 10.46
C ASP A 17 0.13 -6.91 9.64
N PHE A 18 0.40 -5.63 9.33
CA PHE A 18 -0.49 -4.80 8.52
C PHE A 18 -0.82 -5.38 7.13
N ILE A 19 0.20 -5.82 6.36
CA ILE A 19 -0.01 -6.28 4.98
C ILE A 19 -0.75 -7.63 4.93
N THR A 20 -0.64 -8.43 5.98
CA THR A 20 -1.28 -9.76 6.05
C THR A 20 -2.72 -9.73 6.59
N MET A 21 -3.21 -8.57 7.00
CA MET A 21 -4.60 -8.40 7.42
C MET A 21 -5.59 -8.57 6.26
N ASP A 22 -6.81 -9.00 6.57
CA ASP A 22 -7.91 -9.00 5.60
C ASP A 22 -8.23 -7.56 5.15
N GLY A 23 -7.83 -7.22 3.93
CA GLY A 23 -7.86 -5.87 3.38
C GLY A 23 -9.10 -5.52 2.55
N LEU A 24 -10.22 -6.24 2.74
CA LEU A 24 -11.45 -5.98 1.96
C LEU A 24 -12.25 -4.84 2.58
N ALA A 25 -12.03 -3.62 2.09
CA ALA A 25 -12.89 -2.47 2.37
C ALA A 25 -13.97 -2.35 1.29
N ASP A 26 -15.24 -2.41 1.70
CA ASP A 26 -16.35 -2.04 0.80
C ASP A 26 -16.29 -0.53 0.54
N SER A 27 -16.18 -0.16 -0.74
CA SER A 27 -16.08 1.22 -1.18
C SER A 27 -17.34 1.71 -1.92
N SER A 28 -18.42 0.93 -1.89
CA SER A 28 -19.65 1.23 -2.66
C SER A 28 -20.26 2.58 -2.25
N GLU A 29 -20.44 2.81 -0.94
CA GLU A 29 -21.00 4.07 -0.42
C GLU A 29 -20.14 5.29 -0.76
N LEU A 30 -18.81 5.14 -0.74
CA LEU A 30 -17.86 6.19 -1.10
C LEU A 30 -18.03 6.61 -2.57
N ILE A 31 -18.14 5.63 -3.47
CA ILE A 31 -18.32 5.85 -4.91
C ILE A 31 -19.66 6.54 -5.18
N GLU A 32 -20.75 6.06 -4.56
CA GLU A 32 -22.08 6.62 -4.73
C GLU A 32 -22.16 8.07 -4.21
N THR A 33 -21.62 8.32 -3.02
CA THR A 33 -21.73 9.62 -2.36
C THR A 33 -20.90 10.70 -3.07
N LEU A 34 -19.70 10.34 -3.52
CA LEU A 34 -18.77 11.33 -4.10
C LEU A 34 -18.82 11.36 -5.63
N GLY A 35 -19.47 10.41 -6.29
CA GLY A 35 -19.52 10.30 -7.75
C GLY A 35 -18.13 10.11 -8.38
N LEU A 36 -17.20 9.49 -7.65
CA LEU A 36 -15.80 9.33 -8.07
C LEU A 36 -15.55 7.98 -8.73
N ARG A 37 -14.67 7.97 -9.74
CA ARG A 37 -14.04 6.75 -10.25
C ARG A 37 -12.78 6.46 -9.43
N LEU A 38 -12.75 5.34 -8.71
CA LEU A 38 -11.51 4.86 -8.10
C LEU A 38 -10.50 4.48 -9.19
N THR A 39 -9.27 4.97 -9.06
CA THR A 39 -8.20 4.67 -10.02
C THR A 39 -7.76 3.22 -9.88
N PRO A 40 -7.83 2.38 -10.93
CA PRO A 40 -7.34 1.01 -10.89
C PRO A 40 -5.86 0.96 -10.49
N LEU A 41 -5.48 -0.02 -9.66
CA LEU A 41 -4.11 -0.17 -9.17
C LEU A 41 -3.06 -0.15 -10.30
N ARG A 42 -3.36 -0.83 -11.41
CA ARG A 42 -2.50 -0.84 -12.61
C ARG A 42 -2.23 0.56 -13.17
N GLU A 43 -3.26 1.41 -13.22
CA GLU A 43 -3.17 2.78 -13.74
C GLU A 43 -2.29 3.62 -12.81
N GLY A 44 -2.53 3.55 -11.50
CA GLY A 44 -1.71 4.25 -10.50
C GLY A 44 -0.24 3.83 -10.51
N LEU A 45 0.03 2.51 -10.52
CA LEU A 45 1.40 1.99 -10.57
C LEU A 45 2.15 2.40 -11.85
N GLY A 46 1.44 2.49 -12.97
CA GLY A 46 2.01 2.98 -14.23
C GLY A 46 2.51 4.43 -14.16
N THR A 47 1.97 5.26 -13.26
CA THR A 47 2.50 6.61 -13.04
C THR A 47 3.67 6.65 -12.04
N TYR A 48 3.71 5.71 -11.09
CA TYR A 48 4.67 5.71 -9.99
C TYR A 48 5.99 5.00 -10.33
N LEU A 49 5.93 3.88 -11.07
CA LEU A 49 7.08 3.00 -11.32
C LEU A 49 7.86 3.35 -12.60
N VAL A 50 7.39 4.29 -13.42
CA VAL A 50 8.00 4.63 -14.72
C VAL A 50 9.03 5.76 -14.57
N LEU A 51 9.98 5.59 -13.65
CA LEU A 51 11.27 6.30 -13.71
C LEU A 51 12.20 5.61 -14.71
#